data_AF-A0A973RR21-F1
#
_entry.id   AF-A0A973RR21-F1
#
_cell.length_a   1.000
_cell.length_b   1.000
_cell.length_c   1.000
_cell.angle_alpha   90.00
_cell.angle_beta   90.00
_cell.angle_gamma   90.00
#
_symmetry.space_group_name_H-M   'P 1'
#
loop_
_entity.id
_entity.type
_entity.pdbx_description
1 polymer ?
#
loop_
_entity_poly.entity_id
_entity_poly.type
_entity_poly.pdbx_seq_one_letter_code
_entity_poly.pdbx_strand_id
1 'polypeptide(L)'
;MRTDSPGSHQEQDARAHDAPSQGTPYAHGPGRPKDIPEAAVVLNQRIIARESLDSSVPAALKLKKRLKRFALDNELDHLPIGDIVSVALDEWLSARGF
;
A
#
# COMPACT_ATOMS: atom_id res chain seq x y z
N MET A 1 22.90 38.34 -47.20
CA MET A 1 22.91 37.07 -46.42
C MET A 1 21.68 37.12 -45.53
N ARG A 2 20.55 36.46 -45.85
CA ARG A 2 20.22 35.02 -45.72
C ARG A 2 20.44 34.51 -44.29
N THR A 3 19.37 34.60 -43.47
CA THR A 3 18.54 33.52 -42.86
C THR A 3 19.14 33.09 -41.49
N ASP A 4 18.40 32.82 -40.40
CA ASP A 4 17.22 32.00 -40.24
C ASP A 4 16.36 32.33 -38.99
N SER A 5 15.11 31.89 -39.10
CA SER A 5 13.93 31.96 -38.22
C SER A 5 14.02 31.13 -36.92
N PRO A 6 13.04 31.28 -36.00
CA PRO A 6 12.92 30.49 -34.76
C PRO A 6 12.18 29.16 -34.99
N GLY A 7 12.61 28.12 -34.28
CA GLY A 7 12.03 26.77 -34.23
C GLY A 7 13.02 25.87 -33.48
N SER A 8 12.65 24.85 -32.72
CA SER A 8 11.43 24.04 -32.72
C SER A 8 11.49 23.11 -31.51
N HIS A 9 10.30 22.77 -31.01
CA HIS A 9 10.04 21.61 -30.17
C HIS A 9 10.89 20.39 -30.55
N GLN A 10 11.63 19.86 -29.56
CA GLN A 10 11.92 18.43 -29.41
C GLN A 10 11.65 18.19 -27.92
N GLU A 11 10.50 17.65 -27.49
CA GLU A 11 10.11 16.26 -27.79
C GLU A 11 11.35 15.37 -27.82
N GLN A 12 12.02 15.27 -26.66
CA GLN A 12 12.57 13.98 -26.25
C GLN A 12 11.38 13.23 -25.63
N ASP A 13 10.56 12.62 -26.48
CA ASP A 13 10.66 11.19 -26.75
C ASP A 13 10.93 10.43 -25.44
N ALA A 14 9.86 10.22 -24.69
CA ALA A 14 9.00 9.05 -24.84
C ALA A 14 9.68 7.79 -24.30
N ARG A 15 8.86 7.07 -23.54
CA ARG A 15 9.08 5.70 -23.09
C ARG A 15 9.94 5.58 -21.83
N ALA A 16 9.48 6.26 -20.78
CA ALA A 16 9.42 5.56 -19.50
C ALA A 16 8.70 4.24 -19.79
N HIS A 17 9.46 3.15 -19.76
CA HIS A 17 8.96 1.82 -20.00
C HIS A 17 7.81 1.58 -19.02
N ASP A 18 6.57 1.60 -19.52
CA ASP A 18 5.51 0.76 -18.98
C ASP A 18 5.94 -0.69 -19.22
N ALA A 19 6.92 -1.14 -18.42
CA ALA A 19 7.10 -2.56 -18.23
C ALA A 19 5.80 -3.03 -17.59
N PRO A 20 5.05 -3.96 -18.21
CA PRO A 20 3.94 -4.59 -17.52
C PRO A 20 4.56 -5.24 -16.28
N SER A 21 4.19 -4.76 -15.09
CA SER A 21 4.61 -5.36 -13.84
C SER A 21 4.24 -6.83 -13.89
N GLN A 22 5.19 -7.69 -14.28
CA GLN A 22 5.04 -9.12 -14.15
C GLN A 22 4.65 -9.35 -12.69
N GLY A 23 3.58 -10.11 -12.48
CA GLY A 23 2.90 -10.23 -11.20
C GLY A 23 3.90 -10.37 -10.05
N THR A 24 3.61 -9.69 -8.95
CA THR A 24 4.51 -9.64 -7.79
C THR A 24 4.97 -11.06 -7.44
N PRO A 25 6.30 -11.32 -7.32
CA PRO A 25 6.86 -12.67 -7.10
C PRO A 25 6.27 -13.43 -5.91
N TYR A 26 5.67 -12.70 -4.96
CA TYR A 26 5.04 -13.20 -3.75
C TYR A 26 3.53 -13.44 -3.92
N ALA A 27 3.08 -13.84 -5.11
CA ALA A 27 1.67 -14.09 -5.36
C ALA A 27 1.13 -15.35 -4.66
N HIS A 28 2.00 -16.31 -4.33
CA HIS A 28 1.64 -17.57 -3.68
C HIS A 28 2.71 -18.00 -2.67
N GLY A 29 2.34 -18.07 -1.39
CA GLY A 29 3.14 -18.55 -0.27
C GLY A 29 2.59 -19.87 0.29
N PRO A 30 3.23 -20.42 1.34
CA PRO A 30 2.89 -21.73 1.92
C PRO A 30 1.54 -21.78 2.67
N GLY A 31 0.82 -20.67 2.75
CA GLY A 31 -0.34 -20.46 3.61
C GLY A 31 0.05 -19.83 4.94
N ARG A 32 -0.94 -19.21 5.60
CA ARG A 32 -0.75 -18.68 6.96
C ARG A 32 -0.34 -19.81 7.92
N PRO A 33 0.70 -19.62 8.75
CA PRO A 33 1.03 -20.54 9.83
C PRO A 33 -0.14 -20.80 10.79
N LYS A 34 -0.28 -22.04 11.27
CA LYS A 34 -1.43 -22.48 12.08
C LYS A 34 -1.52 -21.84 13.46
N ASP A 35 -0.39 -21.34 13.96
CA ASP A 35 -0.23 -20.68 15.25
C ASP A 35 -0.47 -19.17 15.19
N ILE A 36 -0.66 -18.60 13.99
CA ILE A 36 -0.95 -17.18 13.80
C ILE A 36 -2.46 -16.97 13.65
N PRO A 37 -3.13 -16.30 14.61
CA PRO A 37 -4.56 -16.02 14.54
C PRO A 37 -4.88 -14.91 13.53
N GLU A 38 -6.15 -14.82 13.12
CA GLU A 38 -6.68 -13.70 12.32
C GLU A 38 -6.60 -12.38 13.08
N ALA A 39 -6.27 -11.30 12.37
CA ALA A 39 -6.21 -9.96 12.95
C ALA A 39 -7.53 -9.58 13.64
N ALA A 40 -8.67 -9.88 13.01
CA ALA A 40 -10.00 -9.61 13.59
C ALA A 40 -10.22 -10.31 14.94
N VAL A 41 -9.70 -11.54 15.09
CA VAL A 41 -9.80 -12.32 16.34
C VAL A 41 -8.91 -11.71 17.43
N VAL A 42 -7.69 -11.28 17.09
CA VAL A 42 -6.77 -10.64 18.05
C VAL A 42 -7.30 -9.28 18.49
N LEU A 43 -7.78 -8.46 17.56
CA LEU A 43 -8.24 -7.10 17.85
C LEU A 43 -9.53 -7.06 18.68
N ASN A 44 -10.27 -8.16 18.76
CA ASN A 44 -11.44 -8.28 19.63
C ASN A 44 -11.09 -8.58 21.11
N GLN A 45 -9.81 -8.82 21.43
CA GLN A 45 -9.38 -9.08 22.80
C GLN A 45 -9.36 -7.77 23.63
N ARG A 46 -9.67 -7.86 24.93
CA ARG A 46 -9.69 -6.67 25.82
C ARG A 46 -8.31 -6.03 26.04
N ILE A 47 -7.25 -6.84 26.05
CA ILE A 47 -5.87 -6.42 26.28
C ILE A 47 -5.02 -7.11 25.23
N ILE A 48 -4.28 -6.33 24.46
CA ILE A 48 -3.40 -6.82 23.40
C ILE A 48 -2.01 -6.20 23.56
N ALA A 49 -0.97 -7.03 23.46
CA ALA A 49 0.39 -6.54 23.29
C ALA A 49 0.55 -5.99 21.87
N ARG A 50 1.21 -4.84 21.73
CA ARG A 50 1.44 -4.18 20.44
C ARG A 50 2.93 -4.04 20.22
N GLU A 51 3.40 -4.52 19.07
CA GLU A 51 4.74 -4.24 18.58
C GLU A 51 4.73 -3.05 17.61
N SER A 52 5.90 -2.42 17.44
CA SER A 52 6.06 -1.35 16.47
C SER A 52 6.55 -1.93 15.14
N LEU A 53 5.83 -1.65 14.05
CA LEU A 53 6.28 -1.97 12.71
C LEU A 53 7.17 -0.82 12.19
N ASP A 54 8.49 -0.99 12.22
CA ASP A 54 9.43 0.03 11.71
C ASP A 54 9.36 0.08 10.18
N SER A 55 8.67 1.10 9.67
CA SER A 55 8.51 1.30 8.23
C SER A 55 8.36 2.76 7.88
N SER A 56 9.06 3.19 6.83
CA SER A 56 8.85 4.50 6.20
C SER A 56 8.13 4.32 4.87
N VAL A 57 7.12 5.15 4.61
CA VAL A 57 6.34 5.12 3.38
C VAL A 57 6.57 6.39 2.56
N PRO A 58 6.62 6.32 1.21
CA PRO A 58 6.82 7.51 0.38
C PRO A 58 5.72 8.56 0.60
N ALA A 59 6.14 9.79 0.93
CA ALA A 59 5.23 10.90 1.23
C ALA A 59 4.31 11.26 0.04
N ALA A 60 4.81 11.07 -1.19
CA ALA A 60 4.05 11.33 -2.43
C ALA A 60 2.74 10.52 -2.49
N LEU A 61 2.69 9.33 -1.87
CA LEU A 61 1.50 8.48 -1.85
C LEU A 61 0.41 8.97 -0.89
N LYS A 62 0.76 9.91 0.02
CA LYS A 62 -0.15 10.51 1.01
C LYS A 62 -0.99 9.45 1.76
N LEU A 63 -0.41 8.29 2.07
CA LEU A 63 -1.14 7.13 2.60
C LEU A 63 -1.90 7.45 3.89
N LYS A 64 -1.27 8.18 4.83
CA LYS A 64 -1.94 8.63 6.07
C LYS A 64 -3.22 9.43 5.81
N LYS A 65 -3.24 10.29 4.79
CA LYS A 65 -4.43 11.08 4.43
C LYS A 65 -5.52 10.18 3.84
N ARG A 66 -5.13 9.24 2.96
CA ARG A 66 -6.05 8.30 2.33
C ARG A 66 -6.68 7.34 3.35
N LEU A 67 -5.89 6.80 4.28
CA LEU A 67 -6.37 5.95 5.37
C LEU A 67 -7.37 6.69 6.28
N LYS A 68 -7.07 7.92 6.67
CA LYS A 68 -8.02 8.75 7.44
C LYS A 68 -9.33 9.00 6.69
N ARG A 69 -9.24 9.27 5.39
CA ARG A 69 -10.44 9.48 4.57
C ARG A 69 -11.26 8.20 4.42
N PHE A 70 -10.60 7.08 4.16
CA PHE A 70 -11.22 5.76 4.13
C PHE A 70 -11.95 5.46 5.44
N ALA A 71 -11.33 5.72 6.59
CA ALA A 71 -11.96 5.49 7.88
C ALA A 71 -13.24 6.33 8.04
N LEU A 72 -13.19 7.62 7.69
CA LEU A 72 -14.37 8.50 7.73
C LEU A 72 -15.49 8.04 6.78
N ASP A 73 -15.14 7.68 5.54
CA ASP A 73 -16.13 7.27 4.53
C ASP A 73 -16.80 5.92 4.87
N ASN A 74 -16.23 5.14 5.80
CA ASN A 74 -16.74 3.82 6.20
C ASN A 74 -17.10 3.74 7.70
N GLU A 75 -17.24 4.87 8.39
CA GLU A 75 -17.61 4.94 9.82
C GLU A 75 -16.62 4.22 10.77
N LEU A 76 -15.35 4.10 10.36
CA LEU A 76 -14.26 3.49 11.12
C LEU A 76 -13.37 4.51 11.83
N ASP A 77 -13.78 5.78 11.89
CA ASP A 77 -13.00 6.87 12.47
C ASP A 77 -12.76 6.75 13.99
N HIS A 78 -13.58 5.93 14.65
CA HIS A 78 -13.41 5.52 16.04
C HIS A 78 -12.30 4.47 16.24
N LEU A 79 -11.88 3.76 15.18
CA LEU A 79 -10.84 2.74 15.25
C LEU A 79 -9.44 3.35 15.16
N PRO A 80 -8.45 2.80 15.87
CA PRO A 80 -7.05 3.15 15.67
C PRO A 80 -6.62 2.86 14.22
N ILE A 81 -5.91 3.79 13.58
CA ILE A 81 -5.36 3.57 12.21
C ILE A 81 -4.51 2.30 12.15
N GLY A 82 -3.79 1.99 13.23
CA GLY A 82 -3.01 0.75 13.33
C GLY A 82 -3.87 -0.50 13.15
N ASP A 83 -5.08 -0.53 13.68
CA ASP A 83 -5.98 -1.68 13.61
C ASP A 83 -6.50 -1.88 12.18
N ILE A 84 -6.85 -0.77 11.50
CA ILE A 84 -7.21 -0.77 10.08
C ILE A 84 -6.06 -1.32 9.23
N VAL A 85 -4.83 -0.87 9.50
CA VAL A 85 -3.64 -1.32 8.80
C VAL A 85 -3.37 -2.81 9.08
N SER A 86 -3.50 -3.26 10.32
CA SER A 86 -3.29 -4.67 10.69
C SER A 86 -4.26 -5.60 9.98
N VAL A 87 -5.57 -5.27 9.95
CA VAL A 87 -6.57 -6.10 9.24
C VAL A 87 -6.28 -6.11 7.74
N ALA A 88 -6.10 -4.95 7.12
CA ALA A 88 -5.86 -4.86 5.68
C ALA A 88 -4.58 -5.61 5.25
N LEU A 89 -3.52 -5.54 6.07
CA LEU A 89 -2.27 -6.24 5.80
C LEU A 89 -2.39 -7.75 6.02
N ASP A 90 -3.07 -8.18 7.09
CA ASP A 90 -3.34 -9.60 7.37
C ASP A 90 -4.15 -10.24 6.23
N GLU A 91 -5.20 -9.58 5.76
CA GLU A 91 -5.99 -10.03 4.60
C GLU A 91 -5.14 -10.08 3.32
N TRP A 92 -4.30 -9.07 3.07
CA TRP A 92 -3.44 -9.02 1.90
C TRP A 92 -2.40 -10.15 1.87
N LEU A 93 -1.80 -10.47 3.03
CA LEU A 93 -0.87 -11.58 3.23
C LEU A 93 -1.58 -12.92 3.05
N SER A 94 -2.73 -13.08 3.71
CA SER A 94 -3.51 -14.31 3.68
C SER A 94 -4.00 -14.66 2.28
N ALA A 95 -4.46 -13.66 1.51
CA ALA A 95 -4.84 -13.82 0.10
C ALA A 95 -3.68 -14.30 -0.79
N ARG A 96 -2.44 -14.12 -0.34
CA ARG A 96 -1.21 -14.59 -1.01
C ARG A 96 -0.62 -15.82 -0.36
N GLY A 97 -1.22 -16.35 0.71
CA GLY A 97 -0.72 -17.50 1.44
C GLY A 97 0.49 -17.19 2.33
N PHE A 98 0.51 -16.04 3.00
CA PHE A 98 1.47 -15.70 4.04
C PHE A 98 0.78 -15.47 5.38
#